data_AF-A0A372RLK0-F1
#
_entry.id   AF-A0A372RLK0-F1
#
_cell.length_a   1.000
_cell.length_b   1.000
_cell.length_c   1.000
_cell.angle_alpha   90.00
_cell.angle_beta   90.00
_cell.angle_gamma   90.00
#
_symmetry.space_group_name_H-M   'P 1'
#
loop_
_entity.id
_entity.type
_entity.pdbx_description
1 polymer ?
#
loop_
_entity_poly.entity_id
_entity_poly.type
_entity_poly.pdbx_seq_one_letter_code
_entity_poly.pdbx_strand_id
1 'polypeptide(L)'
;MMIILDDDDTEQKWDDLLKQCLYASDSDLDEFLVKLSVSFDIYLPKLQTFTSYLCDKYLQVAPNINLRWNILLAKFISRLITDVIQENLQKSDIFGFSELLHNSIELLWWAGGKENKKTKPLFKIIISIFSTIMEVNILEVLISEKYGFRCLKRILFDFNMINQIEQLESLLKAVDAVAALVEKCPEHINDLSLLEGYKACTALLETLRNCRADNKNNLIPLLSIRDQQHLALLEMKMPQKLSDLPRFLTALEQRKIESFRDLIRGFPCISCHKQALNHTFPNKFFTEYESAPSECFRLPFEFNEDDKLGPWDILLSEDTIKDLQQLESTPEIIRIIMKKLGQISSGEWDKHELRCIAVRTSDKVHVHSTIPVYEVVLPNNGLKILWQVDYGFTIRSNSLTQLVKIWAVTDNQEQINKILKNLSIVHQVYTPNQRYWCTKKNIEDNIILPTSLEVCTETFKDRMYSLRTDDELLMIHGMIVTNKFVPLSTVKYIRTIYNINN
;
A
#
# COMPACT_ATOMS: atom_id res chain seq x y z
N MET A 1 4.52 25.74 -32.42
CA MET A 1 4.78 24.30 -32.21
C MET A 1 5.23 24.11 -30.78
N MET A 2 4.42 23.43 -29.96
CA MET A 2 4.75 23.18 -28.56
C MET A 2 5.90 22.18 -28.46
N ILE A 3 6.76 22.33 -27.45
CA ILE A 3 7.86 21.40 -27.19
C ILE A 3 7.26 20.00 -26.99
N ILE A 4 7.80 19.01 -27.69
CA ILE A 4 7.42 17.62 -27.54
C ILE A 4 8.24 17.06 -26.37
N LEU A 5 7.63 16.19 -25.58
CA LEU A 5 8.33 15.43 -24.54
C LEU A 5 9.36 14.53 -25.26
N ASP A 6 10.65 14.88 -25.21
CA ASP A 6 11.75 14.18 -25.88
C ASP A 6 12.51 13.32 -24.85
N ASP A 7 13.68 12.73 -25.14
CA ASP A 7 14.31 11.76 -24.21
C ASP A 7 15.31 12.42 -23.24
N ASP A 8 15.59 13.71 -23.41
CA ASP A 8 16.67 14.43 -22.71
C ASP A 8 16.10 15.57 -21.84
N ASP A 9 15.16 15.18 -21.00
CA ASP A 9 14.22 16.06 -20.35
C ASP A 9 14.77 16.60 -19.02
N THR A 10 14.89 17.93 -18.90
CA THR A 10 15.42 18.63 -17.71
C THR A 10 14.31 19.43 -17.05
N GLU A 11 14.33 19.64 -15.73
CA GLU A 11 13.30 20.42 -15.03
C GLU A 11 12.97 21.77 -15.71
N GLN A 12 13.96 22.42 -16.31
CA GLN A 12 13.78 23.66 -17.07
C GLN A 12 12.87 23.48 -18.30
N LYS A 13 13.03 22.38 -19.05
CA LYS A 13 12.15 22.07 -20.18
C LYS A 13 10.70 21.80 -19.71
N TRP A 14 10.51 21.32 -18.47
CA TRP A 14 9.21 20.94 -17.91
C TRP A 14 8.45 22.21 -17.57
N ASP A 15 9.16 23.17 -16.99
CA ASP A 15 8.65 24.51 -16.76
C ASP A 15 8.29 25.24 -18.05
N ASP A 16 9.10 25.11 -19.08
CA ASP A 16 8.84 25.78 -20.35
C ASP A 16 7.69 25.12 -21.12
N LEU A 17 7.56 23.80 -21.08
CA LEU A 17 6.39 23.08 -21.57
C LEU A 17 5.13 23.52 -20.82
N LEU A 18 5.16 23.55 -19.49
CA LEU A 18 4.02 24.00 -18.69
C LEU A 18 3.62 25.43 -19.05
N LYS A 19 4.56 26.37 -19.13
CA LYS A 19 4.28 27.75 -19.56
C LYS A 19 3.62 27.77 -20.94
N GLN A 20 4.11 26.99 -21.90
CA GLN A 20 3.49 26.89 -23.22
C GLN A 20 2.05 26.38 -23.11
N CYS A 21 1.79 25.32 -22.35
CA CYS A 21 0.43 24.80 -22.14
C CYS A 21 -0.52 25.81 -21.47
N LEU A 22 -0.03 26.60 -20.52
CA LEU A 22 -0.84 27.59 -19.80
C LEU A 22 -1.20 28.81 -20.66
N TYR A 23 -0.34 29.20 -21.60
CA TYR A 23 -0.51 30.40 -22.42
C TYR A 23 -0.80 30.14 -23.90
N ALA A 24 -0.91 28.87 -24.31
CA ALA A 24 -1.27 28.47 -25.67
C ALA A 24 -2.67 29.01 -26.06
N SER A 25 -2.85 29.22 -27.37
CA SER A 25 -4.20 29.40 -27.91
C SER A 25 -5.01 28.11 -27.77
N ASP A 26 -6.34 28.20 -27.73
CA ASP A 26 -7.17 26.99 -27.61
C ASP A 26 -6.90 26.01 -28.78
N SER A 27 -6.69 26.53 -30.01
CA SER A 27 -6.35 25.71 -31.18
C SER A 27 -5.00 24.99 -31.05
N ASP A 28 -3.97 25.67 -30.55
CA ASP A 28 -2.65 25.05 -30.38
C ASP A 28 -2.70 23.96 -29.29
N LEU A 29 -3.45 24.23 -28.22
CA LEU A 29 -3.64 23.28 -27.12
C LEU A 29 -4.48 22.07 -27.57
N ASP A 30 -5.51 22.28 -28.40
CA ASP A 30 -6.30 21.21 -29.01
C ASP A 30 -5.41 20.26 -29.81
N GLU A 31 -4.60 20.80 -30.73
CA GLU A 31 -3.69 20.01 -31.57
C GLU A 31 -2.71 19.20 -30.71
N PHE A 32 -2.16 19.83 -29.68
CA PHE A 32 -1.25 19.17 -28.74
C PHE A 32 -1.91 18.02 -27.97
N LEU A 33 -3.09 18.24 -27.39
CA LEU A 33 -3.80 17.22 -26.60
C LEU A 33 -4.28 16.07 -27.48
N VAL A 34 -4.77 16.35 -28.70
CA VAL A 34 -5.15 15.31 -29.68
C VAL A 34 -3.93 14.45 -30.01
N LYS A 35 -2.77 15.05 -30.23
CA LYS A 35 -1.53 14.31 -30.49
C LYS A 35 -1.13 13.42 -29.31
N LEU A 36 -1.22 13.92 -28.08
CA LEU A 36 -0.97 13.14 -26.87
C LEU A 36 -1.96 11.96 -26.75
N SER A 37 -3.24 12.20 -27.02
CA SER A 37 -4.29 11.18 -26.93
C SER A 37 -4.14 10.09 -28.00
N VAL A 38 -3.87 10.44 -29.25
CA VAL A 38 -3.69 9.47 -30.35
C VAL A 38 -2.44 8.61 -30.13
N SER A 39 -1.36 9.20 -29.63
CA SER A 39 -0.08 8.51 -29.37
C SER A 39 0.14 8.22 -27.89
N PHE A 40 -0.94 7.97 -27.15
CA PHE A 40 -0.92 7.89 -25.68
C PHE A 40 0.12 6.91 -25.13
N ASP A 41 0.29 5.73 -25.74
CA ASP A 41 1.22 4.71 -25.26
C ASP A 41 2.68 5.18 -25.30
N ILE A 42 3.01 6.03 -26.28
CA ILE A 42 4.35 6.60 -26.46
C ILE A 42 4.59 7.70 -25.43
N TYR A 43 3.58 8.52 -25.15
CA TYR A 43 3.71 9.67 -24.27
C TYR A 43 3.40 9.38 -22.81
N LEU A 44 2.76 8.26 -22.47
CA LEU A 44 2.34 7.93 -21.10
C LEU A 44 3.48 8.02 -20.07
N PRO A 45 4.67 7.40 -20.27
CA PRO A 45 5.76 7.50 -19.31
C PRO A 45 6.22 8.95 -19.10
N LYS A 46 6.17 9.75 -20.16
CA LYS A 46 6.57 11.17 -20.13
C LYS A 46 5.51 12.04 -19.45
N LEU A 47 4.23 11.77 -19.69
CA LEU A 47 3.11 12.42 -19.00
C LEU A 47 3.09 12.07 -17.50
N GLN A 48 3.40 10.82 -17.15
CA GLN A 48 3.55 10.37 -15.77
C GLN A 48 4.70 11.14 -15.09
N THR A 49 5.87 11.20 -15.72
CA THR A 49 7.04 11.92 -15.19
C THR A 49 6.75 13.42 -15.06
N PHE A 50 6.16 14.02 -16.09
CA PHE A 50 5.77 15.43 -16.10
C PHE A 50 4.77 15.75 -14.99
N THR A 51 3.69 14.98 -14.85
CA THR A 51 2.69 15.22 -13.80
C THR A 51 3.23 14.96 -12.39
N SER A 52 4.14 14.01 -12.22
CA SER A 52 4.83 13.77 -10.94
C SER A 52 5.71 14.96 -10.56
N TYR A 53 6.49 15.48 -11.50
CA TYR A 53 7.26 16.73 -11.32
C TYR A 53 6.36 17.90 -10.89
N LEU A 54 5.21 18.08 -11.55
CA LEU A 54 4.25 19.13 -11.18
C LEU A 54 3.72 18.92 -9.75
N CYS A 55 3.40 17.68 -9.37
CA CYS A 55 2.96 17.35 -8.03
C CYS A 55 4.02 17.70 -6.98
N ASP A 56 5.26 17.25 -7.16
CA ASP A 56 6.36 17.52 -6.24
C ASP A 56 6.63 19.02 -6.10
N LYS A 57 6.62 19.73 -7.23
CA LYS A 57 6.85 21.16 -7.27
C LYS A 57 5.76 21.99 -6.62
N TYR A 58 4.49 21.64 -6.80
CA TYR A 58 3.38 22.53 -6.44
C TYR A 58 2.61 22.07 -5.20
N LEU A 59 2.54 20.78 -4.90
CA LEU A 59 1.81 20.29 -3.73
C LEU A 59 2.57 20.53 -2.42
N GLN A 60 3.91 20.63 -2.45
CA GLN A 60 4.74 20.90 -1.28
C GLN A 60 4.91 22.40 -0.96
N VAL A 61 4.54 23.29 -1.88
CA VAL A 61 4.75 24.73 -1.73
C VAL A 61 3.52 25.38 -1.10
N ALA A 62 3.74 26.12 -0.01
CA ALA A 62 2.70 26.97 0.60
C ALA A 62 2.14 27.92 -0.48
N PRO A 63 0.81 28.04 -0.61
CA PRO A 63 0.19 28.62 -1.78
C PRO A 63 0.61 30.09 -1.96
N ASN A 64 1.47 30.36 -2.94
CA ASN A 64 1.77 31.72 -3.37
C ASN A 64 0.68 32.21 -4.33
N ILE A 65 0.27 33.47 -4.15
CA ILE A 65 -1.05 34.03 -4.47
C ILE A 65 -1.12 34.48 -5.94
N ASN A 66 -0.89 33.59 -6.91
CA ASN A 66 -1.20 33.89 -8.32
C ASN A 66 -2.48 33.14 -8.75
N LEU A 67 -3.63 33.73 -8.43
CA LEU A 67 -4.95 33.19 -8.77
C LEU A 67 -5.09 32.92 -10.26
N ARG A 68 -4.56 33.81 -11.12
CA ARG A 68 -4.60 33.65 -12.57
C ARG A 68 -3.84 32.41 -13.02
N TRP A 69 -2.68 32.15 -12.43
CA TRP A 69 -1.89 30.96 -12.74
C TRP A 69 -2.61 29.68 -12.34
N ASN A 70 -3.23 29.63 -11.15
CA ASN A 70 -4.03 28.48 -10.72
C ASN A 70 -5.23 28.21 -11.65
N ILE A 71 -5.89 29.26 -12.15
CA ILE A 71 -7.00 29.13 -13.12
C ILE A 71 -6.50 28.51 -14.43
N LEU A 72 -5.37 28.99 -14.95
CA LEU A 72 -4.78 28.44 -16.17
C LEU A 72 -4.35 26.98 -15.98
N LEU A 73 -3.76 26.65 -14.82
CA LEU A 73 -3.37 25.28 -14.50
C LEU A 73 -4.59 24.38 -14.40
N ALA A 74 -5.62 24.81 -13.67
CA ALA A 74 -6.88 24.06 -13.58
C ALA A 74 -7.50 23.85 -14.96
N LYS A 75 -7.50 24.85 -15.85
CA LYS A 75 -7.99 24.72 -17.23
C LYS A 75 -7.18 23.69 -18.00
N PHE A 76 -5.85 23.76 -17.97
CA PHE A 76 -4.99 22.81 -18.67
C PHE A 76 -5.17 21.38 -18.15
N ILE A 77 -5.13 21.17 -16.83
CA ILE A 77 -5.28 19.83 -16.22
C ILE A 77 -6.69 19.27 -16.46
N SER A 78 -7.72 20.11 -16.43
CA SER A 78 -9.09 19.71 -16.80
C SER A 78 -9.12 19.10 -18.20
N ARG A 79 -8.46 19.76 -19.15
CA ARG A 79 -8.38 19.30 -20.54
C ARG A 79 -7.48 18.07 -20.71
N LEU A 80 -6.40 17.97 -19.96
CA LEU A 80 -5.58 16.76 -19.91
C LEU A 80 -6.41 15.56 -19.44
N ILE A 81 -7.27 15.75 -18.43
CA ILE A 81 -8.17 14.70 -17.95
C ILE A 81 -9.22 14.36 -19.02
N THR A 82 -9.92 15.35 -19.58
CA THR A 82 -11.05 15.09 -20.50
C THR A 82 -10.61 14.62 -21.89
N ASP A 83 -9.57 15.23 -22.45
CA ASP A 83 -9.24 15.07 -23.88
C ASP A 83 -8.18 13.97 -24.10
N VAL A 84 -7.45 13.60 -23.03
CA VAL A 84 -6.37 12.60 -23.08
C VAL A 84 -6.68 11.40 -22.19
N ILE A 85 -6.84 11.60 -20.88
CA ILE A 85 -6.98 10.48 -19.94
C ILE A 85 -8.32 9.76 -20.13
N GLN A 86 -9.42 10.49 -20.18
CA GLN A 86 -10.77 9.93 -20.32
C GLN A 86 -10.92 9.16 -21.64
N GLU A 87 -10.40 9.70 -22.74
CA GLU A 87 -10.37 9.06 -24.06
C GLU A 87 -9.52 7.77 -24.11
N ASN A 88 -8.57 7.61 -23.17
CA ASN A 88 -7.66 6.48 -23.12
C ASN A 88 -7.88 5.54 -21.91
N LEU A 89 -9.02 5.61 -21.22
CA LEU A 89 -9.31 4.76 -20.04
C LEU A 89 -9.23 3.25 -20.34
N GLN A 90 -9.50 2.83 -21.57
CA GLN A 90 -9.37 1.45 -22.03
C GLN A 90 -7.91 0.92 -21.99
N LYS A 91 -6.94 1.82 -21.76
CA LYS A 91 -5.51 1.52 -21.63
C LYS A 91 -5.03 1.58 -20.19
N SER A 92 -5.95 1.46 -19.24
CA SER A 92 -5.66 1.46 -17.80
C SER A 92 -4.83 0.26 -17.33
N ASP A 93 -4.62 -0.75 -18.18
CA ASP A 93 -3.66 -1.83 -17.94
C ASP A 93 -2.20 -1.43 -18.11
N ILE A 94 -1.93 -0.32 -18.79
CA ILE A 94 -0.55 0.13 -19.03
C ILE A 94 0.04 0.73 -17.75
N PHE A 95 1.26 0.30 -17.42
CA PHE A 95 2.00 0.82 -16.28
C PHE A 95 2.12 2.34 -16.33
N GLY A 96 1.87 3.00 -15.19
CA GLY A 96 1.89 4.45 -15.07
C GLY A 96 0.56 5.16 -15.35
N PHE A 97 -0.44 4.48 -15.93
CA PHE A 97 -1.76 5.08 -16.18
C PHE A 97 -2.43 5.59 -14.90
N SER A 98 -2.52 4.74 -13.89
CA SER A 98 -3.16 5.09 -12.62
C SER A 98 -2.45 6.23 -11.88
N GLU A 99 -1.11 6.31 -12.01
CA GLU A 99 -0.31 7.40 -11.44
C GLU A 99 -0.56 8.72 -12.18
N LEU A 100 -0.60 8.70 -13.51
CA LEU A 100 -1.00 9.85 -14.32
C LEU A 100 -2.39 10.36 -13.89
N LEU A 101 -3.39 9.46 -13.82
CA LEU A 101 -4.74 9.81 -13.40
C LEU A 101 -4.75 10.40 -11.98
N HIS A 102 -4.08 9.75 -11.02
CA HIS A 102 -3.94 10.24 -9.65
C HIS A 102 -3.35 11.65 -9.61
N ASN A 103 -2.21 11.85 -10.25
CA ASN A 103 -1.49 13.12 -10.24
C ASN A 103 -2.30 14.24 -10.91
N SER A 104 -2.97 13.95 -12.04
CA SER A 104 -3.85 14.91 -12.68
C SER A 104 -5.04 15.31 -11.79
N ILE A 105 -5.65 14.36 -11.08
CA ILE A 105 -6.75 14.66 -10.14
C ILE A 105 -6.26 15.51 -8.96
N GLU A 106 -5.07 15.21 -8.44
CA GLU A 106 -4.44 16.01 -7.38
C GLU A 106 -4.16 17.45 -7.80
N LEU A 107 -3.54 17.61 -8.97
CA LEU A 107 -3.24 18.93 -9.52
C LEU A 107 -4.51 19.72 -9.80
N LEU A 108 -5.56 19.06 -10.33
CA LEU A 108 -6.85 19.69 -10.56
C LEU A 108 -7.46 20.17 -9.25
N TRP A 109 -7.49 19.32 -8.22
CA TRP A 109 -8.03 19.65 -6.91
C TRP A 109 -7.27 20.81 -6.25
N TRP A 110 -5.94 20.76 -6.27
CA TRP A 110 -5.09 21.79 -5.69
C TRP A 110 -5.23 23.13 -6.43
N ALA A 111 -5.31 23.11 -7.77
CA ALA A 111 -5.43 24.33 -8.58
C ALA A 111 -6.83 24.95 -8.49
N GLY A 112 -7.88 24.13 -8.55
CA GLY A 112 -9.28 24.59 -8.58
C GLY A 112 -9.92 24.81 -7.22
N GLY A 113 -9.36 24.25 -6.13
CA GLY A 113 -9.87 24.42 -4.77
C GLY A 113 -9.65 25.80 -4.13
N LYS A 114 -8.93 26.71 -4.81
CA LYS A 114 -8.54 28.03 -4.29
C LYS A 114 -9.57 29.14 -4.56
N GLU A 115 -10.65 28.86 -5.27
CA GLU A 115 -11.82 29.73 -5.29
C GLU A 115 -12.71 29.40 -4.07
N ASN A 116 -13.03 30.41 -3.23
CA ASN A 116 -13.93 30.29 -2.06
C ASN A 116 -15.35 29.78 -2.39
N LYS A 117 -15.63 29.47 -3.66
CA LYS A 117 -16.77 28.68 -4.10
C LYS A 117 -16.17 27.42 -4.71
N LYS A 118 -16.24 26.29 -4.01
CA LYS A 118 -16.08 24.94 -4.57
C LYS A 118 -16.64 24.92 -5.99
N THR A 119 -15.77 24.97 -7.00
CA THR A 119 -16.17 25.36 -8.35
C THR A 119 -16.98 24.22 -8.94
N LYS A 120 -18.29 24.43 -9.13
CA LYS A 120 -19.19 23.48 -9.82
C LYS A 120 -18.55 22.84 -11.07
N PRO A 121 -17.75 23.56 -11.89
CA PRO A 121 -17.01 22.96 -13.00
C PRO A 121 -16.02 21.85 -12.64
N LEU A 122 -15.22 22.00 -11.56
CA LEU A 122 -14.23 21.00 -11.15
C LEU A 122 -14.91 19.71 -10.72
N PHE A 123 -15.99 19.81 -9.92
CA PHE A 123 -16.76 18.64 -9.52
C PHE A 123 -17.40 17.94 -10.71
N LYS A 124 -17.88 18.68 -11.72
CA LYS A 124 -18.39 18.08 -12.95
C LYS A 124 -17.33 17.25 -13.67
N ILE A 125 -16.08 17.70 -13.71
CA ILE A 125 -14.99 16.94 -14.34
C ILE A 125 -14.69 15.67 -13.53
N ILE A 126 -14.57 15.78 -12.21
CA ILE A 126 -14.31 14.61 -11.34
C ILE A 126 -15.46 13.59 -11.40
N ILE A 127 -16.71 14.06 -11.43
CA ILE A 127 -17.87 13.19 -11.59
C ILE A 127 -17.88 12.57 -12.99
N SER A 128 -17.57 13.34 -14.04
CA SER A 128 -17.49 12.84 -15.43
C SER A 128 -16.49 11.71 -15.55
N ILE A 129 -15.26 11.89 -15.10
CA ILE A 129 -14.22 10.84 -15.19
C ILE A 129 -14.61 9.61 -14.36
N PHE A 130 -15.22 9.79 -13.19
CA PHE A 130 -15.71 8.66 -12.39
C PHE A 130 -16.82 7.89 -13.10
N SER A 131 -17.79 8.59 -13.69
CA SER A 131 -18.84 7.96 -14.52
C SER A 131 -18.23 7.21 -15.70
N THR A 132 -17.24 7.77 -16.40
CA THR A 132 -16.59 7.07 -17.52
C THR A 132 -15.78 5.85 -17.06
N ILE A 133 -15.11 5.91 -15.91
CA ILE A 133 -14.43 4.75 -15.29
C ILE A 133 -15.43 3.60 -15.07
N MET A 134 -16.63 3.93 -14.61
CA MET A 134 -17.71 2.95 -14.42
C MET A 134 -18.22 2.38 -15.73
N GLU A 135 -18.44 3.22 -16.75
CA GLU A 135 -18.93 2.80 -18.07
C GLU A 135 -17.93 1.88 -18.79
N VAL A 136 -16.63 2.14 -18.61
CA VAL A 136 -15.53 1.39 -19.22
C VAL A 136 -15.19 0.10 -18.43
N ASN A 137 -15.82 -0.15 -17.28
CA ASN A 137 -15.60 -1.34 -16.44
C ASN A 137 -14.14 -1.56 -16.01
N ILE A 138 -13.42 -0.48 -15.72
CA ILE A 138 -12.01 -0.51 -15.26
C ILE A 138 -11.86 -0.16 -13.77
N LEU A 139 -12.97 0.08 -13.06
CA LEU A 139 -12.95 0.40 -11.63
C LEU A 139 -12.15 -0.63 -10.83
N GLU A 140 -12.38 -1.91 -11.08
CA GLU A 140 -11.73 -3.02 -10.40
C GLU A 140 -10.21 -3.01 -10.62
N VAL A 141 -9.76 -2.66 -11.82
CA VAL A 141 -8.33 -2.52 -12.16
C VAL A 141 -7.71 -1.36 -11.41
N LEU A 142 -8.36 -0.19 -11.41
CA LEU A 142 -7.86 1.01 -10.75
C LEU A 142 -7.84 0.85 -9.23
N ILE A 143 -8.92 0.36 -8.61
CA ILE A 143 -9.02 0.27 -7.15
C ILE A 143 -8.10 -0.80 -6.56
N SER A 144 -7.68 -1.77 -7.36
CA SER A 144 -6.76 -2.83 -6.94
C SER A 144 -5.29 -2.44 -7.05
N GLU A 145 -4.98 -1.40 -7.81
CA GLU A 145 -3.66 -0.81 -7.98
C GLU A 145 -3.44 0.35 -6.98
N LYS A 146 -2.19 0.62 -6.60
CA LYS A 146 -1.84 1.55 -5.52
C LYS A 146 -2.28 3.00 -5.81
N TYR A 147 -1.96 3.52 -6.98
CA TYR A 147 -2.29 4.90 -7.34
C TYR A 147 -3.77 5.06 -7.69
N GLY A 148 -4.35 4.08 -8.36
CA GLY A 148 -5.78 4.07 -8.67
C GLY A 148 -6.64 3.99 -7.39
N PHE A 149 -6.26 3.15 -6.42
CA PHE A 149 -6.86 3.12 -5.08
C PHE A 149 -6.81 4.48 -4.40
N ARG A 150 -5.61 5.10 -4.34
CA ARG A 150 -5.43 6.42 -3.73
C ARG A 150 -6.32 7.45 -4.41
N CYS A 151 -6.34 7.47 -5.75
CA CYS A 151 -7.15 8.39 -6.54
C CYS A 151 -8.65 8.23 -6.23
N LEU A 152 -9.18 7.01 -6.32
CA LEU A 152 -10.59 6.72 -6.08
C LEU A 152 -11.00 6.98 -4.63
N LYS A 153 -10.16 6.63 -3.66
CA LYS A 153 -10.39 6.94 -2.25
C LYS A 153 -10.50 8.45 -2.03
N ARG A 154 -9.60 9.23 -2.63
CA ARG A 154 -9.64 10.69 -2.55
C ARG A 154 -10.89 11.27 -3.20
N ILE A 155 -11.23 10.85 -4.40
CA ILE A 155 -12.44 11.28 -5.11
C ILE A 155 -13.68 11.01 -4.26
N LEU A 156 -13.87 9.76 -3.83
CA LEU A 156 -15.10 9.34 -3.18
C LEU A 156 -15.24 9.94 -1.77
N PHE A 157 -14.18 9.88 -0.95
CA PHE A 157 -14.28 10.17 0.48
C PHE A 157 -13.66 11.50 0.89
N ASP A 158 -12.45 11.81 0.42
CA ASP A 158 -11.73 13.01 0.89
C ASP A 158 -12.27 14.28 0.22
N PHE A 159 -12.56 14.20 -1.07
CA PHE A 159 -13.27 15.24 -1.83
C PHE A 159 -14.78 15.19 -1.61
N ASN A 160 -15.26 14.13 -0.97
CA ASN A 160 -16.66 13.89 -0.64
C ASN A 160 -17.57 13.87 -1.89
N MET A 161 -17.08 13.31 -3.01
CA MET A 161 -17.89 13.16 -4.22
C MET A 161 -18.97 12.10 -4.09
N ILE A 162 -18.81 11.14 -3.18
CA ILE A 162 -19.81 10.08 -2.95
C ILE A 162 -21.21 10.65 -2.62
N ASN A 163 -21.27 11.83 -1.99
CA ASN A 163 -22.51 12.53 -1.65
C ASN A 163 -23.01 13.48 -2.75
N GLN A 164 -22.23 13.68 -3.81
CA GLN A 164 -22.54 14.60 -4.92
C GLN A 164 -22.87 13.88 -6.22
N ILE A 165 -22.56 12.57 -6.31
CA ILE A 165 -22.92 11.74 -7.45
C ILE A 165 -24.43 11.45 -7.38
N GLU A 166 -25.20 12.14 -8.22
CA GLU A 166 -26.66 11.95 -8.33
C GLU A 166 -27.02 10.56 -8.88
N GLN A 167 -26.08 9.89 -9.55
CA GLN A 167 -26.26 8.55 -10.12
C GLN A 167 -26.09 7.46 -9.04
N LEU A 168 -27.09 7.31 -8.18
CA LEU A 168 -27.15 6.26 -7.14
C LEU A 168 -26.87 4.87 -7.73
N GLU A 169 -27.37 4.60 -8.94
CA GLU A 169 -27.17 3.33 -9.63
C GLU A 169 -25.70 3.05 -9.96
N SER A 170 -24.94 4.06 -10.41
CA SER A 170 -23.52 3.92 -10.74
C SER A 170 -22.70 3.62 -9.48
N LEU A 171 -23.03 4.24 -8.34
CA LEU A 171 -22.39 3.95 -7.06
C LEU A 171 -22.73 2.55 -6.55
N LEU A 172 -23.98 2.11 -6.68
CA LEU A 172 -24.37 0.75 -6.31
C LEU A 172 -23.63 -0.30 -7.16
N LYS A 173 -23.50 -0.08 -8.47
CA LYS A 173 -22.68 -0.92 -9.36
C LYS A 173 -21.22 -0.94 -8.94
N ALA A 174 -20.67 0.20 -8.53
CA ALA A 174 -19.30 0.28 -8.03
C ALA A 174 -19.10 -0.57 -6.77
N VAL A 175 -20.04 -0.46 -5.81
CA VAL A 175 -20.02 -1.28 -4.59
C VAL A 175 -20.11 -2.77 -4.94
N ASP A 176 -21.00 -3.14 -5.86
CA ASP A 176 -21.21 -4.54 -6.28
C ASP A 176 -19.96 -5.12 -6.96
N ALA A 177 -19.32 -4.36 -7.85
CA ALA A 177 -18.08 -4.77 -8.51
C ALA A 177 -16.95 -5.01 -7.48
N VAL A 178 -16.75 -4.06 -6.57
CA VAL A 178 -15.71 -4.17 -5.55
C VAL A 178 -15.99 -5.31 -4.58
N ALA A 179 -17.25 -5.52 -4.18
CA ALA A 179 -17.63 -6.65 -3.35
C ALA A 179 -17.39 -8.00 -4.06
N ALA A 180 -17.72 -8.11 -5.34
CA ALA A 180 -17.47 -9.30 -6.13
C ALA A 180 -15.96 -9.61 -6.26
N LEU A 181 -15.14 -8.56 -6.39
CA LEU A 181 -13.69 -8.68 -6.43
C LEU A 181 -13.12 -9.16 -5.09
N VAL A 182 -13.61 -8.60 -3.97
CA VAL A 182 -13.23 -9.02 -2.60
C VAL A 182 -13.65 -10.47 -2.34
N GLU A 183 -14.87 -10.85 -2.70
CA GLU A 183 -15.42 -12.19 -2.46
C GLU A 183 -14.65 -13.30 -3.20
N LYS A 184 -14.15 -13.01 -4.41
CA LYS A 184 -13.36 -13.96 -5.20
C LYS A 184 -11.87 -13.97 -4.84
N CYS A 185 -11.42 -13.04 -3.99
CA CYS A 185 -10.01 -12.89 -3.69
C CYS A 185 -9.57 -13.83 -2.55
N PRO A 186 -8.56 -14.69 -2.77
CA PRO A 186 -8.07 -15.60 -1.73
C PRO A 186 -7.46 -14.87 -0.53
N GLU A 187 -6.97 -13.63 -0.72
CA GLU A 187 -6.43 -12.79 0.37
C GLU A 187 -7.55 -12.23 1.27
N HIS A 188 -8.78 -12.10 0.76
CA HIS A 188 -9.91 -11.51 1.49
C HIS A 188 -10.98 -12.52 1.92
N ILE A 189 -10.89 -13.78 1.48
CA ILE A 189 -11.90 -14.80 1.74
C ILE A 189 -12.16 -15.05 3.24
N ASN A 190 -11.13 -14.81 4.08
CA ASN A 190 -11.23 -14.96 5.54
C ASN A 190 -11.66 -13.68 6.25
N ASP A 191 -11.73 -12.54 5.54
CA ASP A 191 -12.12 -11.26 6.12
C ASP A 191 -13.61 -10.98 5.86
N LEU A 192 -14.44 -11.95 6.28
CA LEU A 192 -15.90 -11.94 6.12
C LEU A 192 -16.53 -10.66 6.69
N SER A 193 -15.88 -10.05 7.68
CA SER A 193 -16.30 -8.79 8.32
C SER A 193 -16.49 -7.65 7.32
N LEU A 194 -15.69 -7.59 6.25
CA LEU A 194 -15.77 -6.56 5.22
C LEU A 194 -17.06 -6.64 4.39
N LEU A 195 -17.66 -7.83 4.31
CA LEU A 195 -18.82 -8.11 3.47
C LEU A 195 -20.13 -8.21 4.24
N GLU A 196 -20.12 -8.28 5.59
CA GLU A 196 -21.34 -8.51 6.38
C GLU A 196 -22.43 -7.47 6.12
N GLY A 197 -22.09 -6.18 6.25
CA GLY A 197 -23.02 -5.08 6.00
C GLY A 197 -23.52 -5.05 4.55
N TYR A 198 -22.61 -5.26 3.59
CA TYR A 198 -22.95 -5.32 2.16
C TYR A 198 -23.89 -6.49 1.83
N LYS A 199 -23.62 -7.69 2.37
CA LYS A 199 -24.42 -8.90 2.16
C LYS A 199 -25.80 -8.75 2.78
N ALA A 200 -25.88 -8.19 3.98
CA ALA A 200 -27.15 -7.86 4.63
C ALA A 200 -27.99 -6.88 3.80
N CYS A 201 -27.38 -5.78 3.32
CA CYS A 201 -28.06 -4.82 2.45
C CYS A 201 -28.54 -5.46 1.14
N THR A 202 -27.69 -6.25 0.48
CA THR A 202 -28.02 -6.88 -0.81
C THR A 202 -29.17 -7.88 -0.67
N ALA A 203 -29.12 -8.76 0.35
CA ALA A 203 -30.19 -9.71 0.61
C ALA A 203 -31.53 -9.01 0.92
N LEU A 204 -31.51 -7.97 1.77
CA LEU A 204 -32.71 -7.20 2.08
C LEU A 204 -33.27 -6.45 0.86
N LEU A 205 -32.42 -5.85 0.02
CA LEU A 205 -32.87 -5.19 -1.21
C LEU A 205 -33.55 -6.17 -2.17
N GLU A 206 -32.98 -7.37 -2.33
CA GLU A 206 -33.57 -8.43 -3.15
C GLU A 206 -34.93 -8.88 -2.61
N THR A 207 -35.02 -9.19 -1.31
CA THR A 207 -36.29 -9.58 -0.66
C THR A 207 -37.35 -8.49 -0.80
N LEU A 208 -37.00 -7.23 -0.54
CA LEU A 208 -37.95 -6.13 -0.47
C LEU A 208 -38.38 -5.60 -1.83
N ARG A 209 -37.52 -5.64 -2.86
CA ARG A 209 -37.90 -5.27 -4.23
C ARG A 209 -38.90 -6.27 -4.83
N ASN A 210 -38.85 -7.52 -4.39
CA ASN A 210 -39.78 -8.57 -4.81
C ASN A 210 -41.14 -8.50 -4.08
N CYS A 211 -41.28 -7.64 -3.07
CA CYS A 211 -42.54 -7.43 -2.38
C CYS A 211 -43.51 -6.64 -3.27
N ARG A 212 -44.46 -7.33 -3.93
CA ARG A 212 -45.56 -6.65 -4.64
C ARG A 212 -46.56 -6.09 -3.63
N ALA A 213 -47.09 -4.91 -3.93
CA ALA A 213 -48.16 -4.26 -3.19
C ALA A 213 -49.49 -5.01 -3.37
N ASP A 214 -49.58 -6.24 -2.87
CA ASP A 214 -50.87 -6.89 -2.67
C ASP A 214 -51.49 -6.32 -1.39
N ASN A 215 -52.72 -5.83 -1.51
CA ASN A 215 -53.47 -4.90 -0.65
C ASN A 215 -53.75 -5.35 0.82
N LYS A 216 -52.85 -6.09 1.48
CA LYS A 216 -52.99 -6.49 2.90
C LYS A 216 -51.78 -6.11 3.76
N ASN A 217 -51.64 -4.80 3.93
CA ASN A 217 -51.29 -4.04 5.14
C ASN A 217 -50.22 -4.47 6.18
N ASN A 218 -49.40 -5.51 6.02
CA ASN A 218 -48.24 -5.69 6.90
C ASN A 218 -47.05 -6.32 6.16
N LEU A 219 -45.87 -5.69 6.24
CA LEU A 219 -44.60 -6.21 5.69
C LEU A 219 -43.95 -7.27 6.61
N ILE A 220 -44.36 -7.35 7.87
CA ILE A 220 -43.78 -8.20 8.91
C ILE A 220 -43.91 -9.72 8.61
N PRO A 221 -45.03 -10.24 8.08
CA PRO A 221 -45.17 -11.67 7.78
C PRO A 221 -44.34 -12.15 6.58
N LEU A 222 -43.75 -11.23 5.80
CA LEU A 222 -42.99 -11.57 4.59
C LEU A 222 -41.49 -11.81 4.85
N LEU A 223 -40.96 -11.35 5.99
CA LEU A 223 -39.52 -11.46 6.26
C LEU A 223 -39.15 -12.79 6.91
N SER A 224 -38.09 -13.40 6.40
CA SER A 224 -37.48 -14.56 7.03
C SER A 224 -36.78 -14.17 8.34
N ILE A 225 -36.48 -15.16 9.20
CA ILE A 225 -35.64 -14.96 10.40
C ILE A 225 -34.29 -14.34 10.01
N ARG A 226 -33.76 -14.71 8.84
CA ARG A 226 -32.49 -14.19 8.32
C ARG A 226 -32.59 -12.70 7.96
N ASP A 227 -33.69 -12.26 7.37
CA ASP A 227 -33.91 -10.84 7.07
C ASP A 227 -34.02 -10.01 8.35
N GLN A 228 -34.64 -10.55 9.40
CA GLN A 228 -34.68 -9.88 10.70
C GLN A 228 -33.28 -9.75 11.33
N GLN A 229 -32.43 -10.77 11.17
CA GLN A 229 -31.02 -10.72 11.60
C GLN A 229 -30.25 -9.66 10.79
N HIS A 230 -30.45 -9.58 9.48
CA HIS A 230 -29.84 -8.54 8.64
C HIS A 230 -30.27 -7.13 9.08
N LEU A 231 -31.55 -6.92 9.41
CA LEU A 231 -32.03 -5.64 9.93
C LEU A 231 -31.38 -5.26 11.26
N ALA A 232 -31.23 -6.25 12.16
CA ALA A 232 -30.55 -6.04 13.44
C ALA A 232 -29.06 -5.70 13.23
N LEU A 233 -28.37 -6.39 12.33
CA LEU A 233 -26.97 -6.13 11.98
C LEU A 233 -26.77 -4.73 11.39
N LEU A 234 -27.72 -4.25 10.59
CA LEU A 234 -27.67 -2.91 10.00
C LEU A 234 -28.16 -1.80 10.95
N GLU A 235 -28.69 -2.17 12.12
CA GLU A 235 -29.38 -1.27 13.07
C GLU A 235 -30.59 -0.53 12.47
N MET A 236 -31.26 -1.15 11.50
CA MET A 236 -32.39 -0.55 10.78
C MET A 236 -33.73 -1.07 11.31
N LYS A 237 -34.70 -0.17 11.49
CA LYS A 237 -36.07 -0.53 11.87
C LYS A 237 -36.92 -0.80 10.63
N MET A 238 -37.65 -1.91 10.66
CA MET A 238 -38.56 -2.28 9.59
C MET A 238 -39.69 -1.25 9.41
N PRO A 239 -40.03 -0.82 8.18
CA PRO A 239 -41.22 -0.02 7.92
C PRO A 239 -42.48 -0.78 8.30
N GLN A 240 -43.36 -0.11 9.04
CA GLN A 240 -44.65 -0.68 9.46
C GLN A 240 -45.73 -0.58 8.38
N LYS A 241 -45.59 0.36 7.43
CA LYS A 241 -46.54 0.61 6.35
C LYS A 241 -45.87 0.41 4.99
N LEU A 242 -46.61 -0.12 4.03
CA LEU A 242 -46.17 -0.26 2.64
C LEU A 242 -45.85 1.10 1.99
N SER A 243 -46.54 2.18 2.41
CA SER A 243 -46.24 3.55 1.96
C SER A 243 -44.84 4.02 2.30
N ASP A 244 -44.23 3.45 3.35
CA ASP A 244 -42.90 3.84 3.83
C ASP A 244 -41.79 3.02 3.14
N LEU A 245 -42.16 1.98 2.38
CA LEU A 245 -41.23 1.08 1.71
C LEU A 245 -40.30 1.80 0.70
N PRO A 246 -40.77 2.72 -0.17
CA PRO A 246 -39.87 3.42 -1.08
C PRO A 246 -38.77 4.21 -0.35
N ARG A 247 -39.14 4.92 0.72
CA ARG A 247 -38.18 5.65 1.56
C ARG A 247 -37.20 4.72 2.25
N PHE A 248 -37.67 3.56 2.71
CA PHE A 248 -36.82 2.55 3.32
C PHE A 248 -35.83 1.94 2.32
N LEU A 249 -36.28 1.65 1.09
CA LEU A 249 -35.40 1.14 0.02
C LEU A 249 -34.29 2.12 -0.29
N THR A 250 -34.59 3.43 -0.42
CA THR A 250 -33.56 4.46 -0.62
C THR A 250 -32.57 4.52 0.54
N ALA A 251 -33.04 4.41 1.80
CA ALA A 251 -32.17 4.37 2.95
C ALA A 251 -31.27 3.11 2.96
N LEU A 252 -31.79 1.97 2.51
CA LEU A 252 -31.05 0.72 2.41
C LEU A 252 -30.01 0.75 1.27
N GLU A 253 -30.34 1.37 0.14
CA GLU A 253 -29.39 1.65 -0.95
C GLU A 253 -28.26 2.56 -0.49
N GLN A 254 -28.58 3.62 0.26
CA GLN A 254 -27.57 4.49 0.87
C GLN A 254 -26.69 3.72 1.86
N ARG A 255 -27.27 2.87 2.71
CA ARG A 255 -26.53 2.01 3.64
C ARG A 255 -25.59 1.04 2.90
N LYS A 256 -26.04 0.51 1.76
CA LYS A 256 -25.19 -0.30 0.87
C LYS A 256 -24.02 0.51 0.32
N ILE A 257 -24.23 1.76 -0.09
CA ILE A 257 -23.15 2.66 -0.51
C ILE A 257 -22.18 2.96 0.64
N GLU A 258 -22.67 3.13 1.87
CA GLU A 258 -21.82 3.34 3.05
C GLU A 258 -20.87 2.15 3.30
N SER A 259 -21.31 0.92 2.99
CA SER A 259 -20.46 -0.28 3.09
C SER A 259 -19.24 -0.24 2.15
N PHE A 260 -19.26 0.63 1.13
CA PHE A 260 -18.13 0.82 0.24
C PHE A 260 -16.86 1.21 1.01
N ARG A 261 -16.99 2.03 2.07
CA ARG A 261 -15.84 2.42 2.90
C ARG A 261 -15.19 1.25 3.62
N ASP A 262 -15.96 0.24 3.99
CA ASP A 262 -15.43 -0.97 4.62
C ASP A 262 -14.80 -1.89 3.56
N LEU A 263 -15.48 -2.09 2.42
CA LEU A 263 -14.97 -2.91 1.31
C LEU A 263 -13.61 -2.45 0.78
N ILE A 264 -13.42 -1.13 0.63
CA ILE A 264 -12.15 -0.59 0.12
C ILE A 264 -10.98 -0.74 1.09
N ARG A 265 -11.20 -1.12 2.37
CA ARG A 265 -10.11 -1.34 3.32
C ARG A 265 -9.21 -2.51 2.93
N GLY A 266 -9.71 -3.46 2.14
CA GLY A 266 -8.91 -4.56 1.59
C GLY A 266 -7.99 -4.15 0.43
N PHE A 267 -7.93 -2.87 0.05
CA PHE A 267 -7.20 -2.41 -1.11
C PHE A 267 -6.03 -1.48 -0.73
N PRO A 268 -4.94 -1.46 -1.54
CA PRO A 268 -4.74 -2.20 -2.81
C PRO A 268 -4.39 -3.68 -2.61
N CYS A 269 -4.87 -4.55 -3.51
CA CYS A 269 -4.65 -6.00 -3.44
C CYS A 269 -4.16 -6.56 -4.78
N ILE A 270 -2.98 -7.19 -4.81
CA ILE A 270 -2.39 -7.77 -6.02
C ILE A 270 -3.23 -8.92 -6.55
N SER A 271 -3.74 -9.79 -5.67
CA SER A 271 -4.62 -10.88 -6.10
C SER A 271 -5.89 -10.35 -6.75
N CYS A 272 -6.52 -9.33 -6.17
CA CYS A 272 -7.62 -8.60 -6.81
C CYS A 272 -7.18 -7.95 -8.13
N HIS A 273 -5.98 -7.36 -8.20
CA HIS A 273 -5.51 -6.68 -9.40
C HIS A 273 -5.29 -7.65 -10.56
N LYS A 274 -4.68 -8.81 -10.30
CA LYS A 274 -4.54 -9.88 -11.29
C LYS A 274 -5.91 -10.38 -11.76
N GLN A 275 -6.85 -10.59 -10.85
CA GLN A 275 -8.21 -11.02 -11.20
C GLN A 275 -8.93 -9.97 -12.06
N ALA A 276 -8.83 -8.69 -11.69
CA ALA A 276 -9.41 -7.58 -12.44
C ALA A 276 -8.80 -7.47 -13.84
N LEU A 277 -7.47 -7.52 -13.98
CA LEU A 277 -6.80 -7.49 -15.28
C LEU A 277 -7.21 -8.67 -16.16
N ASN A 278 -7.27 -9.88 -15.62
CA ASN A 278 -7.70 -11.07 -16.37
C ASN A 278 -9.17 -10.97 -16.81
N HIS A 279 -10.03 -10.34 -16.00
CA HIS A 279 -11.44 -10.15 -16.33
C HIS A 279 -11.65 -9.05 -17.38
N THR A 280 -11.01 -7.90 -17.21
CA THR A 280 -11.16 -6.72 -18.07
C THR A 280 -10.37 -6.86 -19.39
N PHE A 281 -9.23 -7.55 -19.37
CA PHE A 281 -8.33 -7.71 -20.53
C PHE A 281 -7.96 -9.19 -20.79
N PRO A 282 -8.96 -10.06 -21.06
CA PRO A 282 -8.75 -11.51 -21.15
C PRO A 282 -7.77 -11.96 -22.25
N ASN A 283 -7.62 -11.14 -23.31
CA ASN A 283 -6.77 -11.45 -24.46
C ASN A 283 -5.33 -10.90 -24.34
N LYS A 284 -5.03 -10.08 -23.33
CA LYS A 284 -3.67 -9.54 -23.08
C LYS A 284 -2.91 -10.36 -22.06
N PHE A 285 -3.62 -10.88 -21.06
CA PHE A 285 -3.06 -11.67 -19.97
C PHE A 285 -3.57 -13.10 -20.10
N PHE A 286 -3.11 -13.83 -21.13
CA PHE A 286 -3.39 -15.26 -21.21
C PHE A 286 -2.68 -15.97 -20.04
N THR A 287 -3.45 -16.74 -19.28
CA THR A 287 -2.96 -17.65 -18.24
C THR A 287 -2.03 -18.70 -18.85
N GLU A 288 -0.75 -18.39 -18.87
CA GLU A 288 0.29 -19.39 -18.68
C GLU A 288 0.38 -19.66 -17.18
N TYR A 289 -0.09 -20.84 -16.79
CA TYR A 289 0.44 -21.55 -15.62
C TYR A 289 1.89 -21.93 -15.94
N GLU A 290 2.78 -20.96 -16.09
CA GLU A 290 4.21 -21.20 -16.27
C GLU A 290 5.00 -20.13 -15.51
N SER A 291 5.84 -20.64 -14.61
CA SER A 291 6.98 -20.02 -13.94
C SER A 291 6.93 -18.50 -13.77
N ALA A 292 6.65 -18.07 -12.54
CA ALA A 292 6.85 -16.71 -12.05
C ALA A 292 8.07 -16.01 -12.69
N PRO A 293 7.86 -14.92 -13.44
CA PRO A 293 8.92 -13.96 -13.69
C PRO A 293 8.76 -12.78 -12.75
N SER A 294 9.84 -12.52 -12.01
CA SER A 294 10.14 -11.32 -11.23
C SER A 294 9.05 -10.91 -10.24
N GLU A 295 9.13 -11.54 -9.07
CA GLU A 295 8.70 -11.00 -7.79
C GLU A 295 9.03 -9.50 -7.70
N CYS A 296 8.05 -8.64 -8.01
CA CYS A 296 8.01 -7.33 -7.40
C CYS A 296 7.70 -7.60 -5.93
N PHE A 297 8.75 -7.69 -5.12
CA PHE A 297 8.70 -7.94 -3.68
C PHE A 297 7.63 -7.05 -3.03
N ARG A 298 6.43 -7.59 -2.81
CA ARG A 298 5.60 -7.17 -1.67
C ARG A 298 6.39 -7.59 -0.45
N LEU A 299 7.17 -6.68 0.09
CA LEU A 299 7.74 -6.88 1.40
C LEU A 299 6.56 -6.99 2.38
N PRO A 300 6.39 -8.10 3.12
CA PRO A 300 5.28 -8.35 4.05
C PRO A 300 5.33 -7.47 5.32
N PHE A 301 5.91 -6.27 5.20
CA PHE A 301 6.37 -5.42 6.26
C PHE A 301 5.75 -4.03 6.15
N GLU A 302 4.45 -3.89 6.49
CA GLU A 302 3.85 -2.56 6.64
C GLU A 302 4.38 -1.89 7.91
N PHE A 303 5.40 -1.05 7.74
CA PHE A 303 5.87 -0.16 8.79
C PHE A 303 4.91 1.03 8.89
N ASN A 304 4.39 1.28 10.09
CA ASN A 304 3.64 2.50 10.37
C ASN A 304 4.63 3.60 10.77
N GLU A 305 4.50 4.81 10.21
CA GLU A 305 5.25 6.01 10.64
C GLU A 305 4.89 6.40 12.09
N ASP A 306 3.73 5.97 12.59
CA ASP A 306 3.21 6.32 13.92
C ASP A 306 3.59 5.33 15.05
N ASP A 307 4.47 4.35 14.81
CA ASP A 307 4.67 3.26 15.77
C ASP A 307 5.48 3.63 17.05
N LYS A 308 6.05 4.84 17.10
CA LYS A 308 6.81 5.39 18.23
C LYS A 308 7.99 4.51 18.70
N LEU A 309 8.47 3.56 17.89
CA LEU A 309 9.48 2.59 18.33
C LEU A 309 10.92 3.15 18.22
N GLY A 310 11.17 4.18 17.40
CA GLY A 310 12.50 4.79 17.22
C GLY A 310 12.98 4.73 15.77
N PRO A 311 14.17 5.26 15.44
CA PRO A 311 14.64 5.38 14.06
C PRO A 311 14.95 4.04 13.39
N TRP A 312 15.25 2.98 14.14
CA TRP A 312 15.56 1.67 13.57
C TRP A 312 14.31 0.80 13.39
N ASP A 313 14.16 0.25 12.19
CA ASP A 313 13.14 -0.74 11.88
C ASP A 313 13.53 -2.11 12.47
N ILE A 314 12.65 -2.68 13.32
CA ILE A 314 12.85 -4.01 13.91
C ILE A 314 12.02 -5.05 13.17
N LEU A 315 12.70 -6.10 12.71
CA LEU A 315 12.14 -7.28 12.07
C LEU A 315 12.29 -8.51 12.95
N LEU A 316 11.21 -9.25 13.17
CA LEU A 316 11.19 -10.49 13.95
C LEU A 316 11.16 -11.70 13.01
N SER A 317 12.05 -12.67 13.21
CA SER A 317 11.98 -13.95 12.52
C SER A 317 10.74 -14.76 12.94
N GLU A 318 10.33 -15.73 12.13
CA GLU A 318 9.28 -16.67 12.50
C GLU A 318 9.60 -17.43 13.80
N ASP A 319 10.87 -17.80 14.00
CA ASP A 319 11.35 -18.43 15.25
C ASP A 319 11.16 -17.50 16.44
N THR A 320 11.49 -16.20 16.29
CA THR A 320 11.25 -15.21 17.34
C THR A 320 9.77 -15.09 17.68
N ILE A 321 8.87 -15.15 16.69
CA ILE A 321 7.42 -15.09 16.94
C ILE A 321 6.97 -16.33 17.74
N LYS A 322 7.46 -17.52 17.37
CA LYS A 322 7.17 -18.76 18.10
C LYS A 322 7.71 -18.72 19.54
N ASP A 323 8.94 -18.22 19.72
CA ASP A 323 9.55 -18.02 21.03
C ASP A 323 8.67 -17.08 21.90
N LEU A 324 8.23 -15.95 21.34
CA LEU A 324 7.35 -15.00 22.04
C LEU A 324 5.97 -15.59 22.37
N GLN A 325 5.40 -16.42 21.49
CA GLN A 325 4.13 -17.13 21.74
C GLN A 325 4.26 -18.13 22.90
N GLN A 326 5.40 -18.81 23.03
CA GLN A 326 5.63 -19.72 24.16
C GLN A 326 5.75 -18.97 25.50
N LEU A 327 6.30 -17.75 25.46
CA LEU A 327 6.46 -16.87 26.61
C LEU A 327 5.18 -16.06 26.95
N GLU A 328 4.08 -16.24 26.20
CA GLU A 328 2.80 -15.52 26.38
C GLU A 328 2.22 -15.70 27.78
N SER A 329 2.48 -16.86 28.40
CA SER A 329 2.07 -17.20 29.76
C SER A 329 2.81 -16.42 30.86
N THR A 330 3.85 -15.64 30.52
CA THR A 330 4.65 -14.85 31.48
C THR A 330 4.74 -13.37 31.08
N PRO A 331 3.71 -12.56 31.37
CA PRO A 331 3.60 -11.16 30.94
C PRO A 331 4.78 -10.26 31.36
N GLU A 332 5.38 -10.53 32.51
CA GLU A 332 6.53 -9.79 33.06
C GLU A 332 7.77 -9.93 32.17
N ILE A 333 8.02 -11.14 31.65
CA ILE A 333 9.14 -11.44 30.76
C ILE A 333 8.90 -10.76 29.40
N ILE A 334 7.69 -10.86 28.86
CA ILE A 334 7.31 -10.16 27.63
C ILE A 334 7.53 -8.64 27.76
N ARG A 335 7.15 -8.03 28.88
CA ARG A 335 7.38 -6.60 29.13
C ARG A 335 8.87 -6.23 29.12
N ILE A 336 9.71 -7.09 29.71
CA ILE A 336 11.18 -6.89 29.72
C ILE A 336 11.74 -7.01 28.29
N ILE A 337 11.28 -7.99 27.52
CA ILE A 337 11.67 -8.18 26.11
C ILE A 337 11.28 -6.96 25.29
N MET A 338 10.04 -6.48 25.40
CA MET A 338 9.56 -5.31 24.65
C MET A 338 10.33 -4.04 25.01
N LYS A 339 10.64 -3.84 26.30
CA LYS A 339 11.50 -2.72 26.71
C LYS A 339 12.87 -2.81 26.05
N LYS A 340 13.46 -4.01 25.95
CA LYS A 340 14.75 -4.22 25.31
C LYS A 340 14.70 -4.03 23.80
N LEU A 341 13.64 -4.48 23.13
CA LEU A 341 13.40 -4.19 21.72
C LEU A 341 13.26 -2.69 21.46
N GLY A 342 12.50 -1.97 22.30
CA GLY A 342 12.40 -0.51 22.24
C GLY A 342 13.76 0.20 22.41
N GLN A 343 14.62 -0.31 23.28
CA GLN A 343 15.99 0.19 23.42
C GLN A 343 16.84 -0.09 22.17
N ILE A 344 16.66 -1.24 21.51
CA ILE A 344 17.33 -1.56 20.25
C ILE A 344 16.84 -0.63 19.14
N SER A 345 15.54 -0.36 19.03
CA SER A 345 14.99 0.52 17.99
C SER A 345 15.39 1.99 18.17
N SER A 346 15.70 2.41 19.40
CA SER A 346 16.13 3.79 19.71
C SER A 346 17.48 4.18 19.11
N GLY A 347 18.37 3.22 18.82
CA GLY A 347 19.74 3.49 18.41
C GLY A 347 20.72 3.85 19.54
N GLU A 348 20.25 3.97 20.80
CA GLU A 348 21.08 4.22 22.00
C GLU A 348 21.80 2.94 22.49
N TRP A 349 22.41 2.17 21.57
CA TRP A 349 22.91 0.81 21.87
C TRP A 349 24.00 0.77 22.94
N ASP A 350 24.85 1.78 22.99
CA ASP A 350 25.98 1.86 23.94
C ASP A 350 25.53 2.18 25.36
N LYS A 351 24.53 3.05 25.51
CA LYS A 351 23.91 3.39 26.80
C LYS A 351 23.22 2.19 27.45
N HIS A 352 22.80 1.21 26.65
CA HIS A 352 22.04 0.05 27.09
C HIS A 352 22.81 -1.28 27.00
N GLU A 353 24.13 -1.22 26.73
CA GLU A 353 25.03 -2.38 26.62
C GLU A 353 24.52 -3.46 25.64
N LEU A 354 23.87 -3.03 24.54
CA LEU A 354 23.19 -3.94 23.61
C LEU A 354 24.13 -4.63 22.60
N ARG A 355 25.41 -4.24 22.57
CA ARG A 355 26.41 -4.72 21.59
C ARG A 355 27.34 -5.81 22.13
N CYS A 356 26.84 -6.77 22.91
CA CYS A 356 27.63 -7.94 23.29
C CYS A 356 27.70 -8.91 22.10
N ILE A 357 28.89 -9.24 21.59
CA ILE A 357 29.04 -10.12 20.42
C ILE A 357 28.76 -11.57 20.85
N ALA A 358 27.81 -12.23 20.18
CA ALA A 358 27.37 -13.59 20.49
C ALA A 358 28.44 -14.67 20.23
N VAL A 359 29.51 -14.31 19.50
CA VAL A 359 30.56 -15.23 19.05
C VAL A 359 31.86 -15.03 19.85
N ARG A 360 32.16 -16.00 20.71
CA ARG A 360 33.53 -16.39 21.10
C ARG A 360 33.80 -17.80 20.56
N THR A 361 33.69 -18.04 19.26
CA THR A 361 34.14 -19.32 18.71
C THR A 361 35.67 -19.30 18.60
N SER A 362 36.29 -20.14 19.41
CA SER A 362 37.72 -20.41 19.47
C SER A 362 38.30 -21.13 18.25
N ASP A 363 37.50 -21.33 17.20
CA ASP A 363 37.92 -22.08 16.03
C ASP A 363 38.44 -21.16 14.94
N LYS A 364 39.77 -20.99 14.96
CA LYS A 364 40.59 -20.34 13.93
C LYS A 364 40.60 -21.14 12.62
N VAL A 365 39.46 -21.54 12.07
CA VAL A 365 39.44 -22.23 10.78
C VAL A 365 38.16 -21.84 10.04
N HIS A 366 38.34 -20.93 9.07
CA HIS A 366 37.43 -20.51 7.99
C HIS A 366 36.84 -19.08 8.06
N VAL A 367 37.63 -18.16 7.50
CA VAL A 367 37.22 -17.11 6.54
C VAL A 367 36.07 -16.15 6.96
N HIS A 368 36.47 -14.95 7.40
CA HIS A 368 35.72 -13.68 7.34
C HIS A 368 34.26 -13.64 7.86
N SER A 369 34.04 -13.84 9.16
CA SER A 369 32.81 -13.35 9.82
C SER A 369 32.83 -11.81 9.89
N THR A 370 32.38 -11.16 8.83
CA THR A 370 32.50 -9.70 8.64
C THR A 370 31.34 -8.92 9.26
N ILE A 371 30.20 -9.58 9.53
CA ILE A 371 28.98 -8.95 10.07
C ILE A 371 28.77 -9.41 11.53
N PRO A 372 28.71 -8.49 12.50
CA PRO A 372 28.55 -8.84 13.91
C PRO A 372 27.11 -9.27 14.21
N VAL A 373 26.97 -10.40 14.92
CA VAL A 373 25.72 -10.84 15.55
C VAL A 373 25.83 -10.58 17.05
N TYR A 374 24.84 -9.88 17.59
CA TYR A 374 24.81 -9.43 18.98
C TYR A 374 23.86 -10.28 19.81
N GLU A 375 24.23 -10.53 21.06
CA GLU A 375 23.38 -11.14 22.08
C GLU A 375 23.07 -10.11 23.18
N VAL A 376 21.83 -10.13 23.69
CA VAL A 376 21.42 -9.35 24.85
C VAL A 376 20.84 -10.31 25.88
N VAL A 377 21.49 -10.44 27.02
CA VAL A 377 21.02 -11.28 28.12
C VAL A 377 19.94 -10.52 28.92
N LEU A 378 18.79 -11.16 29.11
CA LEU A 378 17.68 -10.58 29.86
C LEU A 378 17.83 -10.84 31.37
N PRO A 379 17.43 -9.88 32.23
CA PRO A 379 17.39 -10.09 33.66
C PRO A 379 16.24 -11.07 33.98
N ASN A 380 16.60 -12.23 34.56
CA ASN A 380 15.79 -13.40 34.90
C ASN A 380 15.78 -14.50 33.81
N ASN A 381 16.27 -15.69 34.21
CA ASN A 381 16.24 -16.98 33.48
C ASN A 381 17.26 -17.19 32.36
N GLY A 382 18.18 -16.27 32.10
CA GLY A 382 19.25 -16.49 31.11
C GLY A 382 18.77 -16.46 29.65
N LEU A 383 17.52 -16.04 29.42
CA LEU A 383 16.97 -15.75 28.09
C LEU A 383 17.84 -14.72 27.36
N LYS A 384 18.08 -14.96 26.07
CA LYS A 384 18.90 -14.11 25.22
C LYS A 384 18.12 -13.64 24.01
N ILE A 385 18.28 -12.38 23.65
CA ILE A 385 17.84 -11.83 22.36
C ILE A 385 19.03 -11.88 21.41
N LEU A 386 18.91 -12.64 20.32
CA LEU A 386 19.92 -12.70 19.27
C LEU A 386 19.50 -11.76 18.13
N TRP A 387 20.35 -10.79 17.80
CA TRP A 387 20.02 -9.78 16.79
C TRP A 387 21.22 -9.37 15.95
N GLN A 388 20.97 -8.82 14.76
CA GLN A 388 22.01 -8.24 13.91
C GLN A 388 21.48 -7.01 13.18
N VAL A 389 22.39 -6.15 12.74
CA VAL A 389 22.09 -5.13 11.73
C VAL A 389 22.20 -5.78 10.36
N ASP A 390 21.19 -5.57 9.54
CA ASP A 390 21.14 -6.02 8.15
C ASP A 390 20.71 -4.85 7.26
N TYR A 391 20.63 -5.08 5.96
CA TYR A 391 20.07 -4.12 5.02
C TYR A 391 18.75 -4.62 4.44
N GLY A 392 17.89 -3.70 4.05
CA GLY A 392 16.64 -4.01 3.39
C GLY A 392 15.86 -2.76 3.05
N PHE A 393 14.79 -2.92 2.29
CA PHE A 393 13.97 -1.79 1.89
C PHE A 393 13.01 -1.44 3.03
N THR A 394 13.02 -0.18 3.44
CA THR A 394 12.01 0.34 4.37
C THR A 394 10.97 1.15 3.62
N ILE A 395 9.71 0.97 4.02
CA ILE A 395 8.60 1.77 3.51
C ILE A 395 8.62 3.17 4.13
N ARG A 396 9.14 3.33 5.36
CA ARG A 396 9.16 4.62 6.09
C ARG A 396 9.91 5.71 5.35
N SER A 397 11.10 5.40 4.85
CA SER A 397 11.92 6.33 4.08
C SER A 397 11.91 6.02 2.58
N ASN A 398 11.03 5.11 2.12
CA ASN A 398 10.90 4.64 0.74
C ASN A 398 12.25 4.38 0.05
N SER A 399 13.18 3.77 0.78
CA SER A 399 14.57 3.60 0.36
C SER A 399 15.17 2.32 0.92
N LEU A 400 16.23 1.83 0.27
CA LEU A 400 17.07 0.78 0.83
C LEU A 400 17.84 1.38 2.01
N THR A 401 17.70 0.81 3.20
CA THR A 401 18.31 1.31 4.43
C THR A 401 18.88 0.16 5.26
N GLN A 402 19.51 0.51 6.38
CA GLN A 402 19.85 -0.44 7.42
C GLN A 402 18.66 -0.72 8.33
N LEU A 403 18.48 -1.97 8.72
CA LEU A 403 17.41 -2.44 9.59
C LEU A 403 17.94 -3.44 10.63
N VAL A 404 17.16 -3.68 11.67
CA VAL A 404 17.49 -4.65 12.71
C VAL A 404 16.70 -5.94 12.48
N LYS A 405 17.40 -7.08 12.45
CA LYS A 405 16.78 -8.41 12.47
C LYS A 405 16.97 -9.08 13.82
N ILE A 406 15.87 -9.49 14.43
CA ILE A 406 15.83 -10.35 15.61
C ILE A 406 15.65 -11.78 15.13
N TRP A 407 16.58 -12.64 15.51
CA TRP A 407 16.64 -14.03 15.04
C TRP A 407 16.01 -15.02 16.01
N ALA A 408 16.14 -14.78 17.32
CA ALA A 408 15.53 -15.61 18.36
C ALA A 408 15.46 -14.87 19.70
N VAL A 409 14.55 -15.32 20.56
CA VAL A 409 14.45 -14.92 21.97
C VAL A 409 14.38 -16.20 22.81
N THR A 410 15.53 -16.76 23.15
CA THR A 410 15.62 -18.12 23.71
C THR A 410 16.76 -18.26 24.73
N ASP A 411 16.63 -19.21 25.64
CA ASP A 411 17.70 -19.70 26.53
C ASP A 411 18.30 -21.03 26.00
N ASN A 412 17.75 -21.58 24.92
CA ASN A 412 18.21 -22.82 24.32
C ASN A 412 19.52 -22.63 23.55
N GLN A 413 20.62 -23.08 24.16
CA GLN A 413 21.96 -22.98 23.58
C GLN A 413 22.11 -23.74 22.25
N GLU A 414 21.39 -24.85 22.03
CA GLU A 414 21.42 -25.58 20.76
C GLU A 414 20.77 -24.76 19.63
N GLN A 415 19.64 -24.11 19.91
CA GLN A 415 18.96 -23.22 18.97
C GLN A 415 19.87 -22.03 18.61
N ILE A 416 20.52 -21.42 19.60
CA ILE A 416 21.47 -20.32 19.39
C ILE A 416 22.63 -20.78 18.51
N ASN A 417 23.26 -21.92 18.82
CA ASN A 417 24.38 -22.45 18.04
C ASN A 417 23.98 -22.78 16.60
N LYS A 418 22.77 -23.32 16.40
CA LYS A 418 22.22 -23.59 15.07
C LYS A 418 22.05 -22.30 14.28
N ILE A 419 21.44 -21.27 14.87
CA ILE A 419 21.26 -19.97 14.22
C ILE A 419 22.61 -19.34 13.88
N LEU A 420 23.58 -19.35 14.79
CA LEU A 420 24.92 -18.81 14.53
C LEU A 420 25.66 -19.55 13.40
N LYS A 421 25.59 -20.89 13.38
CA LYS A 421 26.15 -21.70 12.28
C LYS A 421 25.49 -21.34 10.95
N ASN A 422 24.18 -21.21 10.96
CA ASN A 422 23.38 -20.86 9.79
C ASN A 422 23.72 -19.44 9.28
N LEU A 423 23.83 -18.45 10.17
CA LEU A 423 24.23 -17.09 9.82
C LEU A 423 25.65 -17.02 9.27
N SER A 424 26.57 -17.85 9.79
CA SER A 424 27.92 -17.93 9.24
C SER A 424 27.94 -18.37 7.77
N ILE A 425 27.01 -19.23 7.35
CA ILE A 425 26.86 -19.65 5.95
C ILE A 425 26.25 -18.51 5.11
N VAL A 426 25.20 -17.85 5.63
CA VAL A 426 24.53 -16.72 4.95
C VAL A 426 25.49 -15.55 4.71
N HIS A 427 26.27 -15.16 5.72
CA HIS A 427 27.21 -14.03 5.63
C HIS A 427 28.31 -14.26 4.57
N GLN A 428 28.62 -15.52 4.24
CA GLN A 428 29.59 -15.82 3.19
C GLN A 428 29.07 -15.47 1.79
N VAL A 429 27.75 -15.44 1.59
CA VAL A 429 27.12 -15.11 0.29
C VAL A 429 26.98 -13.61 0.08
N TYR A 430 27.06 -12.82 1.16
CA TYR A 430 26.96 -11.37 1.07
C TYR A 430 28.13 -10.80 0.27
N THR A 431 27.83 -9.86 -0.63
CA THR A 431 28.85 -9.12 -1.38
C THR A 431 29.64 -8.18 -0.46
N PRO A 432 30.83 -7.72 -0.85
CA PRO A 432 31.58 -6.75 -0.07
C PRO A 432 30.78 -5.48 0.28
N ASN A 433 29.95 -4.98 -0.64
CA ASN A 433 29.09 -3.83 -0.42
C ASN A 433 27.99 -4.13 0.61
N GLN A 434 27.36 -5.30 0.53
CA GLN A 434 26.34 -5.72 1.51
C GLN A 434 26.93 -5.88 2.91
N ARG A 435 28.14 -6.44 3.04
CA ARG A 435 28.86 -6.52 4.32
C ARG A 435 29.22 -5.14 4.86
N TYR A 436 29.65 -4.24 3.99
CA TYR A 436 29.91 -2.85 4.35
C TYR A 436 28.64 -2.16 4.86
N TRP A 437 27.50 -2.35 4.19
CA TRP A 437 26.22 -1.79 4.64
C TRP A 437 25.78 -2.33 6.00
N CYS A 438 26.01 -3.61 6.31
CA CYS A 438 25.65 -4.16 7.63
C CYS A 438 26.56 -3.65 8.77
N THR A 439 27.70 -3.04 8.44
CA THR A 439 28.70 -2.59 9.42
C THR A 439 28.91 -1.07 9.46
N LYS A 440 28.41 -0.34 8.47
CA LYS A 440 28.45 1.13 8.40
C LYS A 440 27.73 1.72 9.61
N LYS A 441 28.32 2.75 10.21
CA LYS A 441 27.75 3.47 11.35
C LYS A 441 27.55 4.93 10.97
N ASN A 442 26.34 5.44 11.19
CA ASN A 442 26.09 6.87 11.26
C ASN A 442 25.80 7.23 12.72
N ILE A 443 26.58 8.13 13.32
CA ILE A 443 26.47 8.50 14.74
C ILE A 443 26.16 9.99 14.81
N GLU A 444 25.01 10.33 15.37
CA GLU A 444 24.56 11.70 15.63
C GLU A 444 24.16 11.79 17.11
N ASP A 445 24.73 12.75 17.86
CA ASP A 445 24.42 12.99 19.28
C ASP A 445 24.43 11.74 20.19
N ASN A 446 25.39 10.82 19.99
CA ASN A 446 25.52 9.51 20.66
C ASN A 446 24.40 8.49 20.36
N ILE A 447 23.54 8.79 19.40
CA ILE A 447 22.54 7.88 18.85
C ILE A 447 23.08 7.33 17.53
N ILE A 448 23.00 6.02 17.36
CA ILE A 448 23.34 5.38 16.09
C ILE A 448 22.09 5.43 15.22
N LEU A 449 22.18 5.97 14.01
CA LEU A 449 21.06 6.10 13.08
C LEU A 449 21.21 5.16 11.88
N PRO A 450 20.10 4.66 11.30
CA PRO A 450 20.15 3.88 10.07
C PRO A 450 20.60 4.78 8.91
N THR A 451 21.44 4.22 8.03
CA THR A 451 21.94 4.94 6.87
C THR A 451 21.16 4.56 5.61
N SER A 452 20.63 5.56 4.89
CA SER A 452 20.08 5.35 3.55
C SER A 452 21.18 4.92 2.57
N LEU A 453 20.88 3.91 1.77
CA LEU A 453 21.81 3.30 0.83
C LEU A 453 21.48 3.78 -0.59
N GLU A 454 22.43 4.45 -1.24
CA GLU A 454 22.32 4.80 -2.66
C GLU A 454 22.54 3.57 -3.53
N VAL A 455 21.65 3.37 -4.52
CA VAL A 455 21.73 2.25 -5.46
C VAL A 455 22.88 2.52 -6.44
N CYS A 456 24.08 2.03 -6.14
CA CYS A 456 25.15 1.99 -7.13
C CYS A 456 24.80 0.97 -8.24
N THR A 457 24.57 1.47 -9.45
CA THR A 457 24.39 0.70 -10.68
C THR A 457 25.73 0.12 -11.15
N GLU A 458 26.33 -0.78 -10.37
CA GLU A 458 27.41 -1.62 -10.87
C GLU A 458 26.86 -3.00 -11.23
N THR A 459 26.98 -3.33 -12.52
CA THR A 459 26.60 -4.61 -13.12
C THR A 459 27.35 -5.76 -12.42
N PHE A 460 26.60 -6.60 -11.71
CA PHE A 460 27.14 -7.76 -11.01
C PHE A 460 27.73 -8.75 -12.01
N LYS A 461 29.06 -8.91 -11.99
CA LYS A 461 29.72 -10.10 -12.54
C LYS A 461 29.46 -11.25 -11.59
N ASP A 462 28.61 -12.16 -12.06
CA ASP A 462 28.37 -13.48 -11.52
C ASP A 462 29.68 -14.26 -11.32
N ARG A 463 30.25 -14.21 -10.12
CA ARG A 463 31.39 -15.02 -9.69
C ARG A 463 31.37 -15.21 -8.19
N MET A 464 30.57 -16.17 -7.71
CA MET A 464 30.92 -17.00 -6.54
C MET A 464 30.02 -18.22 -6.31
N TYR A 465 28.98 -18.47 -7.12
CA TYR A 465 28.11 -19.65 -6.96
C TYR A 465 28.76 -21.00 -7.32
N SER A 466 29.99 -21.01 -7.85
CA SER A 466 30.63 -22.18 -8.47
C SER A 466 31.23 -23.24 -7.49
N LEU A 467 31.10 -23.10 -6.17
CA LEU A 467 31.83 -23.96 -5.20
C LEU A 467 30.98 -24.60 -4.09
N ARG A 468 29.64 -24.47 -4.09
CA ARG A 468 28.77 -24.99 -3.00
C ARG A 468 27.89 -26.15 -3.45
N THR A 469 27.44 -26.96 -2.50
CA THR A 469 26.47 -28.04 -2.75
C THR A 469 25.05 -27.48 -2.87
N ASP A 470 24.19 -28.17 -3.61
CA ASP A 470 22.79 -27.75 -3.81
C ASP A 470 22.01 -27.64 -2.50
N ASP A 471 22.30 -28.50 -1.51
CA ASP A 471 21.70 -28.44 -0.17
C ASP A 471 22.08 -27.17 0.60
N GLU A 472 23.34 -26.71 0.48
CA GLU A 472 23.78 -25.44 1.09
C GLU A 472 23.09 -24.25 0.43
N LEU A 473 22.97 -24.27 -0.91
CA LEU A 473 22.30 -23.22 -1.68
C LEU A 473 20.80 -23.15 -1.36
N LEU A 474 20.12 -24.29 -1.23
CA LEU A 474 18.72 -24.38 -0.81
C LEU A 474 18.52 -23.86 0.61
N MET A 475 19.45 -24.15 1.52
CA MET A 475 19.41 -23.63 2.89
C MET A 475 19.64 -22.11 2.95
N ILE A 476 20.60 -21.60 2.16
CA ILE A 476 20.85 -20.16 2.01
C ILE A 476 19.61 -19.45 1.45
N HIS A 477 19.04 -19.98 0.37
CA HIS A 477 17.79 -19.49 -0.21
C HIS A 477 16.67 -19.53 0.83
N GLY A 478 16.58 -20.62 1.60
CA GLY A 478 15.62 -20.77 2.68
C GLY A 478 15.72 -19.63 3.71
N MET A 479 16.94 -19.27 4.10
CA MET A 479 17.16 -18.24 5.13
C MET A 479 17.09 -16.80 4.65
N ILE A 480 17.45 -16.54 3.39
CA ILE A 480 17.44 -15.19 2.80
C ILE A 480 16.07 -14.87 2.20
N VAL A 481 15.44 -15.84 1.55
CA VAL A 481 14.22 -15.66 0.74
C VAL A 481 12.98 -16.22 1.43
N THR A 482 13.06 -17.37 2.12
CA THR A 482 11.86 -18.03 2.68
C THR A 482 11.61 -17.76 4.17
N ASN A 483 12.61 -17.32 4.94
CA ASN A 483 12.40 -16.88 6.31
C ASN A 483 11.56 -15.60 6.29
N LYS A 484 10.28 -15.75 6.62
CA LYS A 484 9.36 -14.63 6.79
C LYS A 484 9.77 -13.89 8.06
N PHE A 485 10.41 -12.74 7.87
CA PHE A 485 10.44 -11.78 8.95
C PHE A 485 9.09 -11.06 9.00
N VAL A 486 8.74 -10.48 10.15
CA VAL A 486 7.55 -9.65 10.35
C VAL A 486 7.97 -8.37 11.09
N PRO A 487 7.47 -7.17 10.74
CA PRO A 487 7.78 -5.98 11.51
C PRO A 487 7.29 -6.10 12.95
N LEU A 488 8.05 -5.57 13.89
CA LEU A 488 7.59 -5.43 15.27
C LEU A 488 6.26 -4.63 15.35
N SER A 489 6.06 -3.66 14.45
CA SER A 489 4.89 -2.78 14.39
C SER A 489 3.58 -3.47 14.01
N THR A 490 3.61 -4.64 13.37
CA THR A 490 2.41 -5.33 12.85
C THR A 490 1.92 -6.47 13.74
N VAL A 491 2.69 -6.86 14.76
CA VAL A 491 2.29 -7.95 15.66
C VAL A 491 1.20 -7.45 16.63
N LYS A 492 -0.06 -7.79 16.33
CA LYS A 492 -1.28 -7.33 17.07
C LYS A 492 -1.21 -7.51 18.59
N TYR A 493 -0.60 -8.61 19.06
CA TYR A 493 -0.42 -8.90 20.49
C TYR A 493 0.38 -7.81 21.23
N ILE A 494 1.30 -7.14 20.53
CA ILE A 494 2.21 -6.12 21.09
C ILE A 494 1.51 -4.78 21.29
N ARG A 495 0.55 -4.41 20.42
CA ARG A 495 -0.23 -3.17 20.56
C ARG A 495 -1.05 -3.13 21.86
N THR A 496 -1.56 -4.28 22.31
CA THR A 496 -2.39 -4.36 23.52
C THR A 496 -1.56 -4.14 24.79
N ILE A 497 -0.30 -4.58 24.83
CA ILE A 497 0.60 -4.40 25.98
C ILE A 497 1.20 -2.98 25.99
N TYR A 498 1.52 -2.41 24.83
CA TYR A 498 2.11 -1.07 24.71
C TYR A 498 1.10 0.06 25.03
N ASN A 499 -0.19 -0.13 24.72
CA ASN A 499 -1.23 0.85 25.00
C ASN A 499 -1.67 0.92 26.47
N ILE A 500 -1.13 0.08 27.36
CA ILE A 500 -1.44 0.12 28.80
C ILE A 500 -0.58 1.14 29.56
N ASN A 501 0.48 1.72 28.95
CA ASN A 501 1.39 2.64 29.66
C ASN A 501 1.79 3.91 28.88
N ASN A 502 0.86 4.56 28.19
CA ASN A 502 0.96 6.00 27.92
C ASN A 502 -0.23 6.73 28.54
#